data_AF-A0A1F2XRD8-F1
#
_entry.id   AF-A0A1F2XRD8-F1
#
_cell.length_a   1.000
_cell.length_b   1.000
_cell.length_c   1.000
_cell.angle_alpha   90.00
_cell.angle_beta   90.00
_cell.angle_gamma   90.00
#
_symmetry.space_group_name_H-M   'P 1'
#
loop_
_entity.id
_entity.type
_entity.pdbx_description
1 polymer ?
#
loop_
_entity_poly.entity_id
_entity_poly.type
_entity_poly.pdbx_seq_one_letter_code
_entity_poly.pdbx_strand_id
1 'polypeptide(L)'
;MLDHEDRVVQVGPDLQDQMAPFLGHVLWEHIPDAEPLYGPGFAEARRIGRPVEFPVFYRGRAKQLRAVPTGDTIAVHVERLAELDVRSLGTLAASLRRIEAELAAREPAPLDLRAHGSPQALP
;
A
#
# COMPACT_ATOMS: atom_id res chain seq x y z
N MET A 1 9.73 -11.23 -2.63
CA MET A 1 11.11 -10.71 -2.68
C MET A 1 11.53 -10.63 -4.13
N LEU A 2 12.26 -9.57 -4.47
CA LEU A 2 12.83 -9.36 -5.78
C LEU A 2 14.36 -9.31 -5.68
N ASP A 3 15.08 -9.85 -6.66
CA ASP A 3 16.54 -9.69 -6.73
C ASP A 3 16.95 -8.33 -7.33
N HIS A 4 18.23 -8.18 -7.68
CA HIS A 4 18.77 -6.95 -8.28
C HIS A 4 18.27 -6.68 -9.71
N GLU A 5 17.76 -7.68 -10.41
CA GLU A 5 17.14 -7.57 -11.74
C GLU A 5 15.60 -7.49 -11.66
N ASP A 6 15.05 -7.25 -10.47
CA ASP A 6 13.62 -7.25 -10.19
C ASP A 6 12.90 -8.59 -10.49
N ARG A 7 13.62 -9.72 -10.46
CA ARG A 7 13.02 -11.05 -10.61
C ARG A 7 12.36 -11.50 -9.32
N VAL A 8 11.19 -12.13 -9.43
CA VAL A 8 10.50 -12.69 -8.25
C VAL A 8 11.24 -13.93 -7.75
N VAL A 9 11.93 -13.83 -6.62
CA VAL A 9 12.70 -14.95 -6.05
C VAL A 9 11.97 -15.66 -4.91
N GLN A 10 11.00 -14.99 -4.29
CA GLN A 10 10.19 -15.57 -3.22
C GLN A 10 8.84 -14.86 -3.15
N VAL A 11 7.78 -15.62 -2.87
CA VAL A 11 6.43 -15.10 -2.67
C VAL A 11 5.98 -15.45 -1.24
N GLY A 12 5.34 -14.50 -0.58
CA GLY A 12 4.76 -14.72 0.75
C GLY A 12 3.40 -15.43 0.64
N PRO A 13 2.95 -16.10 1.71
CA PRO A 13 1.72 -16.91 1.69
C PRO A 13 0.49 -16.12 1.21
N ASP A 14 0.35 -14.85 1.59
CA ASP A 14 -0.81 -14.01 1.26
C ASP A 14 -0.93 -13.69 -0.25
N LEU A 15 0.15 -13.85 -1.00
CA LEU A 15 0.21 -13.56 -2.44
C LEU A 15 0.53 -14.82 -3.27
N GLN A 16 0.60 -16.00 -2.64
CA GLN A 16 1.06 -17.22 -3.29
C GLN A 16 0.25 -17.53 -4.56
N ASP A 17 -1.08 -17.53 -4.47
CA ASP A 17 -1.94 -17.86 -5.61
C ASP A 17 -1.83 -16.86 -6.77
N GLN A 18 -1.47 -15.60 -6.47
CA GLN A 18 -1.41 -14.52 -7.47
C GLN A 18 -0.03 -14.37 -8.08
N MET A 19 1.03 -14.63 -7.31
CA MET A 19 2.40 -14.27 -7.67
C MET A 19 3.33 -15.47 -7.87
N ALA A 20 2.96 -16.68 -7.39
CA ALA A 20 3.78 -17.87 -7.59
C ALA A 20 4.09 -18.19 -9.06
N PRO A 21 3.17 -17.97 -10.03
CA PRO A 21 3.48 -18.17 -11.45
C PRO A 21 4.62 -17.30 -12.00
N PHE A 22 5.01 -16.23 -11.30
CA PHE A 22 6.06 -15.31 -11.74
C PHE A 22 7.42 -15.60 -11.10
N LEU A 23 7.55 -16.66 -10.30
CA LEU A 23 8.83 -17.05 -9.70
C LEU A 23 9.90 -17.27 -10.78
N GLY A 24 11.06 -16.63 -10.63
CA GLY A 24 12.18 -16.63 -11.57
C GLY A 24 12.08 -15.61 -12.71
N HIS A 25 10.94 -14.94 -12.85
CA HIS A 25 10.68 -13.98 -13.93
C HIS A 25 10.80 -12.53 -13.46
N VAL A 26 11.16 -11.65 -14.39
CA VAL A 26 11.21 -10.20 -14.15
C VAL A 26 9.78 -9.70 -13.92
N LEU A 27 9.54 -9.04 -12.79
CA LEU A 27 8.19 -8.60 -12.39
C LEU A 27 7.50 -7.77 -13.48
N TRP A 28 8.26 -6.90 -14.14
CA TRP A 28 7.77 -5.93 -15.11
C TRP A 28 7.25 -6.55 -16.40
N GLU A 29 7.74 -7.73 -16.79
CA GLU A 29 7.29 -8.45 -17.98
C GLU A 29 5.85 -8.98 -17.83
N HIS A 30 5.36 -9.07 -16.60
CA HIS A 30 4.07 -9.67 -16.29
C HIS A 30 3.02 -8.68 -15.76
N ILE A 31 3.44 -7.46 -15.42
CA ILE A 31 2.54 -6.42 -14.92
C ILE A 31 2.70 -5.17 -15.80
N PRO A 32 1.77 -4.93 -16.75
CA PRO A 32 1.85 -3.80 -17.66
C PRO A 32 1.94 -2.46 -16.93
N ASP A 33 2.82 -1.57 -17.37
CA ASP A 33 3.00 -0.21 -16.83
C ASP A 33 3.38 -0.15 -15.34
N ALA A 34 3.81 -1.28 -14.77
CA ALA A 34 4.13 -1.39 -13.35
C ALA A 34 5.48 -0.75 -13.01
N GLU A 35 6.49 -0.91 -13.87
CA GLU A 35 7.85 -0.43 -13.62
C GLU A 35 7.90 1.08 -13.32
N PRO A 36 7.26 1.98 -14.10
CA PRO A 36 7.26 3.41 -13.77
C PRO A 36 6.59 3.75 -12.44
N LEU A 37 5.70 2.90 -11.93
CA LEU A 37 4.94 3.12 -10.71
C LEU A 37 5.63 2.56 -9.46
N TYR A 38 6.23 1.38 -9.57
CA TYR A 38 6.84 0.66 -8.45
C TYR A 38 8.36 0.78 -8.42
N GLY A 39 8.99 0.79 -9.61
CA GLY A 39 10.43 0.79 -9.80
C GLY A 39 11.17 1.91 -9.06
N PRO A 40 10.70 3.18 -9.10
CA PRO A 40 11.36 4.27 -8.38
C PRO A 40 11.52 4.01 -6.88
N GLY A 41 10.48 3.46 -6.23
CA GLY A 41 10.54 3.16 -4.80
C GLY A 41 11.46 1.98 -4.47
N PHE A 42 11.54 0.98 -5.36
CA PHE A 42 12.47 -0.15 -5.19
C PHE A 42 13.92 0.28 -5.39
N ALA A 43 14.18 1.08 -6.44
CA ALA A 43 15.49 1.66 -6.70
C ALA A 43 15.96 2.55 -5.54
N GLU A 44 15.07 3.37 -5.00
CA GLU A 44 15.36 4.22 -3.85
C GLU A 44 15.73 3.39 -2.62
N ALA A 45 14.92 2.39 -2.26
CA ALA A 45 15.18 1.52 -1.12
C ALA A 45 16.53 0.79 -1.22
N ARG A 46 16.90 0.31 -2.42
CA ARG A 46 18.23 -0.26 -2.68
C ARG A 46 19.33 0.78 -2.49
N ARG A 47 19.16 1.97 -3.07
CA ARG A 47 20.15 3.06 -3.04
C ARG A 47 20.46 3.53 -1.62
N ILE A 48 19.44 3.68 -0.77
CA ILE A 48 19.61 4.21 0.59
C ILE A 48 19.81 3.12 1.65
N GLY A 49 19.64 1.84 1.29
CA GLY A 49 19.76 0.71 2.22
C GLY A 49 18.77 0.76 3.38
N ARG A 50 17.62 1.42 3.21
CA ARG A 50 16.58 1.59 4.25
C ARG A 50 15.19 1.29 3.67
N PRO A 51 14.23 0.90 4.52
CA PRO A 51 12.84 0.75 4.09
C PRO A 51 12.30 2.03 3.48
N VAL A 52 11.62 1.90 2.33
CA VAL A 52 10.89 2.99 1.68
C VAL A 52 9.42 2.61 1.60
N GLU A 53 8.58 3.55 2.04
CA GLU A 53 7.13 3.42 2.03
C GLU A 53 6.54 4.42 1.06
N PHE A 54 5.68 3.95 0.14
CA PHE A 54 5.08 4.82 -0.87
C PHE A 54 3.72 4.30 -1.33
N PRO A 55 2.74 5.20 -1.55
CA PRO A 55 1.45 4.82 -2.08
C PRO A 55 1.52 4.62 -3.60
N VAL A 56 0.76 3.64 -4.10
CA VAL A 56 0.57 3.42 -5.54
C VAL A 56 -0.90 3.22 -5.84
N PHE A 57 -1.39 3.88 -6.89
CA PHE A 57 -2.68 3.59 -7.49
C PHE A 57 -2.48 2.86 -8.82
N TYR A 58 -2.99 1.64 -8.92
CA TYR A 58 -2.87 0.83 -10.13
C TYR A 58 -4.13 0.01 -10.37
N ARG A 59 -4.70 0.11 -11.58
CA ARG A 59 -5.90 -0.61 -12.02
C ARG A 59 -7.03 -0.58 -10.99
N GLY A 60 -7.38 0.61 -10.52
CA GLY A 60 -8.46 0.82 -9.55
C GLY A 60 -8.07 0.55 -8.09
N ARG A 61 -6.85 0.11 -7.79
CA ARG A 61 -6.45 -0.24 -6.43
C ARG A 61 -5.44 0.76 -5.88
N ALA A 62 -5.79 1.38 -4.76
CA ALA A 62 -4.85 2.14 -3.94
C ALA A 62 -4.16 1.17 -2.97
N LYS A 63 -2.83 1.19 -2.96
CA LYS A 63 -1.99 0.31 -2.13
C LYS A 63 -0.91 1.14 -1.45
N GLN A 64 -0.57 0.77 -0.22
CA GLN A 64 0.68 1.19 0.41
C GLN A 64 1.72 0.11 0.17
N LEU A 65 2.84 0.46 -0.44
CA LEU A 65 3.97 -0.45 -0.59
C LEU A 65 5.03 -0.11 0.44
N ARG A 66 5.65 -1.14 1.00
CA ARG A 66 6.84 -1.04 1.82
C ARG A 66 7.92 -1.92 1.23
N ALA A 67 8.94 -1.30 0.68
CA ALA A 67 10.08 -1.96 0.05
C ALA A 67 11.26 -1.97 1.05
N VAL A 68 11.70 -3.16 1.44
CA VAL A 68 12.69 -3.37 2.51
C VAL A 68 13.93 -4.05 1.90
N PRO A 69 15.07 -3.36 1.81
CA PRO A 69 16.30 -3.96 1.30
C PRO A 69 16.78 -5.06 2.26
N THR A 70 17.14 -6.21 1.71
CA THR A 70 17.53 -7.42 2.44
C THR A 70 18.72 -8.08 1.72
N GLY A 71 19.94 -7.66 2.07
CA GLY A 71 21.14 -8.03 1.30
C GLY A 71 21.04 -7.56 -0.15
N ASP A 72 21.23 -8.46 -1.10
CA ASP A 72 21.14 -8.18 -2.55
C ASP A 72 19.71 -8.25 -3.10
N THR A 73 18.72 -8.39 -2.22
CA THR A 73 17.30 -8.50 -2.58
C THR A 73 16.47 -7.39 -1.93
N ILE A 74 15.22 -7.28 -2.36
CA ILE A 74 14.23 -6.41 -1.75
C ILE A 74 12.97 -7.20 -1.39
N ALA A 75 12.56 -7.14 -0.13
CA ALA A 75 11.27 -7.63 0.31
C ALA A 75 10.23 -6.54 0.08
N VAL A 76 9.12 -6.91 -0.58
CA VAL A 76 8.04 -5.97 -0.89
C VAL A 76 6.81 -6.42 -0.14
N HIS A 77 6.33 -5.57 0.77
CA HIS A 77 5.06 -5.72 1.45
C HIS A 77 4.03 -4.82 0.79
N VAL A 78 2.81 -5.34 0.64
CA VAL A 78 1.72 -4.64 -0.04
C VAL A 78 0.50 -4.63 0.87
N GLU A 79 0.10 -3.45 1.29
CA GLU A 79 -1.15 -3.23 2.01
C GLU A 79 -2.17 -2.60 1.05
N ARG A 80 -3.39 -3.14 1.03
CA ARG A 80 -4.49 -2.57 0.25
C ARG A 80 -5.14 -1.45 1.05
N LEU A 81 -5.17 -0.24 0.50
CA LEU A 81 -5.82 0.91 1.11
C LEU A 81 -7.27 1.05 0.67
N ALA A 82 -7.55 0.91 -0.64
CA ALA A 82 -8.88 1.05 -1.22
C ALA A 82 -8.99 0.40 -2.61
N GLU A 83 -10.23 0.17 -3.07
CA GLU A 83 -10.52 -0.36 -4.42
C GLU A 83 -11.71 0.37 -5.07
N LEU A 84 -11.44 0.99 -6.22
CA LEU A 84 -12.38 1.68 -7.09
C LEU A 84 -12.76 0.77 -8.26
N ASP A 85 -14.04 0.40 -8.34
CA ASP A 85 -14.60 -0.36 -9.43
C ASP A 85 -15.31 0.55 -10.45
N VAL A 86 -14.59 0.85 -11.54
CA VAL A 86 -15.03 1.76 -12.60
C VAL A 86 -15.78 1.07 -13.75
N ARG A 87 -16.16 -0.21 -13.62
CA ARG A 87 -16.84 -0.96 -14.69
C ARG A 87 -18.21 -0.36 -15.08
N SER A 88 -18.86 0.33 -14.15
CA SER A 88 -20.12 1.04 -14.35
C SER A 88 -20.23 2.23 -13.39
N LEU A 89 -21.13 3.17 -13.68
CA LEU A 89 -21.44 4.25 -12.74
C LEU A 89 -21.99 3.73 -11.41
N GLY A 90 -22.77 2.65 -11.43
CA GLY A 90 -23.32 2.02 -10.22
C GLY A 90 -22.23 1.43 -9.32
N THR A 91 -21.28 0.69 -9.90
CA THR A 91 -20.13 0.12 -9.16
C THR A 91 -19.19 1.21 -8.67
N LEU A 92 -18.97 2.28 -9.45
CA LEU A 92 -18.16 3.41 -9.02
C LEU A 92 -18.79 4.10 -7.80
N ALA A 93 -20.08 4.42 -7.87
CA ALA A 93 -20.80 5.03 -6.76
C ALA A 93 -20.78 4.14 -5.50
N ALA A 94 -20.88 2.81 -5.67
CA ALA A 94 -20.78 1.87 -4.56
C ALA A 94 -19.37 1.82 -3.95
N SER A 95 -18.32 1.83 -4.77
CA SER A 95 -16.92 1.91 -4.31
C SER A 95 -16.65 3.20 -3.54
N LEU A 96 -17.10 4.35 -4.05
CA LEU A 96 -16.92 5.64 -3.39
C LEU A 96 -17.61 5.67 -2.02
N ARG A 97 -18.86 5.22 -1.93
CA ARG A 97 -19.57 5.12 -0.64
C ARG A 97 -18.88 4.20 0.36
N ARG A 98 -18.29 3.09 -0.11
CA ARG A 98 -17.50 2.20 0.76
C ARG A 98 -16.26 2.92 1.30
N ILE A 99 -15.53 3.63 0.43
CA ILE A 99 -14.34 4.39 0.81
C ILE A 99 -14.70 5.49 1.82
N GLU A 100 -15.80 6.22 1.60
CA GLU A 100 -16.31 7.21 2.56
C GLU A 100 -16.60 6.59 3.93
N ALA A 101 -17.27 5.43 3.96
CA ALA A 101 -17.58 4.72 5.20
C ALA A 101 -16.32 4.21 5.92
N GLU A 102 -15.35 3.67 5.19
CA GLU A 102 -14.06 3.24 5.74
C GLU A 102 -13.26 4.41 6.30
N LEU A 103 -13.29 5.56 5.64
CA LEU A 103 -12.62 6.77 6.11
C LEU A 103 -13.27 7.30 7.40
N ALA A 104 -14.61 7.36 7.44
CA ALA A 104 -15.35 7.78 8.62
C ALA A 104 -15.10 6.84 9.82
N ALA A 105 -14.94 5.54 9.59
CA ALA A 105 -14.62 4.57 10.64
C ALA A 105 -13.20 4.70 11.21
N ARG A 106 -12.29 5.37 10.49
CA ARG A 106 -10.90 5.60 10.89
C ARG A 106 -10.69 6.94 11.59
N GLU A 107 -11.65 7.87 11.49
CA GLU A 107 -11.58 9.10 12.27
C GLU A 107 -11.70 8.75 13.76
N PRO A 108 -10.71 9.12 14.61
CA PRO A 108 -10.89 9.02 16.04
C PRO A 108 -12.09 9.89 16.44
N ALA A 109 -12.90 9.40 17.38
CA ALA A 109 -14.01 10.18 17.93
C ALA A 109 -13.53 11.60 18.26
N PRO A 110 -14.33 12.65 17.96
CA PRO A 110 -13.93 14.02 18.25
C PRO A 110 -13.49 14.12 19.71
N LEU A 111 -12.27 14.60 19.95
CA LEU A 111 -11.80 14.90 21.31
C LEU A 111 -12.85 15.79 21.98
N ASP A 112 -13.50 15.28 23.02
CA ASP A 112 -14.46 16.06 23.80
C ASP A 112 -13.70 17.11 24.62
N LEU A 113 -13.45 18.26 23.99
CA LEU A 113 -12.76 19.42 24.57
C LEU A 113 -13.54 20.04 25.74
N ARG A 114 -14.70 19.51 26.12
CA ARG A 114 -15.48 19.96 27.29
C ARG A 114 -15.03 19.34 28.61
N ALA A 115 -14.11 18.36 28.60
CA ALA A 115 -13.57 17.75 29.82
C ALA A 115 -12.46 18.57 30.51
N HIS A 116 -12.06 19.73 29.97
CA HIS A 116 -11.04 20.62 30.57
C HIS A 116 -11.61 21.95 31.08
N GLY A 117 -12.84 21.90 31.63
CA GLY A 117 -13.44 23.01 32.36
C GLY A 117 -13.01 23.03 33.83
N SER A 118 -12.06 23.92 34.14
CA SER A 118 -11.87 24.63 35.41
C SER A 118 -11.33 23.88 36.64
N PRO A 119 -10.08 24.14 37.07
CA PRO A 119 -9.77 24.17 38.49
C PRO A 119 -10.41 25.42 39.09
N GLN A 120 -11.53 25.26 39.79
CA GLN A 120 -12.00 26.30 40.71
C GLN A 120 -10.93 26.50 41.79
N ALA A 121 -10.33 27.68 41.78
CA ALA A 121 -9.68 28.23 42.96
C ALA A 121 -10.75 28.56 44.01
N LEU A 122 -10.37 28.39 45.29
CA LEU A 122 -10.77 29.10 46.52
C LEU A 122 -11.07 28.15 47.69
N PRO A 123 -10.92 28.57 48.96
CA PRO A 123 -10.45 29.87 49.46
C PRO A 123 -9.08 29.84 50.14
#